data_AF-A0A6A7L6D5-F1
#
_entry.id   AF-A0A6A7L6D5-F1
#
_cell.length_a   1.000
_cell.length_b   1.000
_cell.length_c   1.000
_cell.angle_alpha   90.00
_cell.angle_beta   90.00
_cell.angle_gamma   90.00
#
_symmetry.space_group_name_H-M   'P 1'
#
loop_
_entity.id
_entity.type
_entity.pdbx_description
1 polymer ?
#
loop_
_entity_poly.entity_id
_entity_poly.type
_entity_poly.pdbx_seq_one_letter_code
_entity_poly.pdbx_strand_id
1 'polypeptide(L)' 'MPWLNGKKVSSLWSNHERSNSWAWIDGAWRKFHDANDDACTNFTILGAHAKQTNSNVNVFVDGDRVKEMYVW' A
#
# COMPACT_ATOMS: atom_id res chain seq x y z
N MET A 1 -7.63 -4.74 -13.72
CA MET A 1 -7.20 -6.06 -13.18
C MET A 1 -7.00 -5.88 -11.68
N PRO A 2 -7.68 -6.64 -10.81
CA PRO A 2 -7.70 -6.35 -9.37
C PRO A 2 -6.37 -6.65 -8.67
N TRP A 3 -5.63 -7.66 -9.10
CA TRP A 3 -4.32 -8.00 -8.54
C TRP A 3 -3.18 -7.38 -9.34
N LEU A 4 -2.26 -6.70 -8.65
CA LEU A 4 -0.97 -6.25 -9.18
C LEU A 4 0.14 -7.07 -8.51
N ASN A 5 0.78 -7.95 -9.27
CA ASN A 5 1.77 -8.90 -8.76
C ASN A 5 3.20 -8.47 -9.10
N GLY A 6 4.15 -8.81 -8.21
CA GLY A 6 5.57 -8.56 -8.40
C GLY A 6 5.93 -7.08 -8.51
N LYS A 7 5.11 -6.19 -7.92
CA LYS A 7 5.33 -4.74 -7.99
C LYS A 7 6.25 -4.28 -6.86
N LYS A 8 6.75 -3.05 -6.98
CA LYS A 8 7.52 -2.38 -5.93
C LYS A 8 6.70 -1.26 -5.32
N VAL A 9 6.94 -1.00 -4.04
CA VAL A 9 6.54 0.24 -3.37
C VAL A 9 7.69 1.23 -3.53
N SER A 10 7.57 2.19 -4.45
CA SER A 10 8.67 3.15 -4.69
C SER A 10 8.61 4.35 -3.73
N SER A 11 7.40 4.76 -3.34
CA SER A 11 7.16 5.93 -2.49
C SER A 11 6.01 5.69 -1.54
N LEU A 12 6.06 6.39 -0.40
CA LEU A 12 5.00 6.44 0.61
C LEU A 12 4.68 7.90 0.90
N TRP A 13 3.43 8.17 1.21
CA TRP A 13 2.96 9.50 1.59
C TRP A 13 1.82 9.39 2.61
N SER A 14 1.80 10.32 3.58
CA SER A 14 0.75 10.44 4.58
C SER A 14 0.61 11.90 4.99
N ASN A 15 -0.55 12.28 5.54
CA ASN A 15 -0.80 13.62 6.09
C ASN A 15 -1.50 13.55 7.46
N HIS A 16 -1.77 14.71 8.07
CA HIS A 16 -2.47 14.82 9.35
C HIS A 16 -4.00 14.71 9.18
N GLU A 17 -4.45 13.60 8.62
CA GLU A 17 -5.86 13.21 8.52
C GLU A 17 -6.04 11.76 8.98
N ARG A 18 -7.27 11.38 9.34
CA ARG A 18 -7.57 10.03 9.79
C ARG A 18 -7.36 9.03 8.66
N SER A 19 -6.52 8.02 8.91
CA SER A 19 -6.32 6.86 8.02
C SER A 19 -6.02 7.27 6.57
N ASN A 20 -5.15 8.27 6.40
CA ASN A 20 -4.75 8.78 5.08
C ASN A 20 -3.28 8.50 4.80
N SER A 21 -3.03 7.31 4.26
CA SER A 21 -1.71 6.86 3.86
C SER A 21 -1.77 6.19 2.49
N TRP A 22 -0.73 6.43 1.69
CA TRP A 22 -0.68 6.08 0.28
C TRP A 22 0.68 5.48 -0.09
N ALA A 23 0.66 4.59 -1.08
CA ALA A 23 1.84 4.05 -1.72
C ALA A 23 1.83 4.31 -3.22
N TRP A 24 3.00 4.59 -3.79
CA TRP A 24 3.18 4.59 -5.25
C TRP A 24 3.48 3.17 -5.72
N ILE A 25 2.51 2.56 -6.42
CA ILE A 25 2.56 1.19 -6.89
C ILE A 25 2.07 1.17 -8.34
N ASP A 26 2.87 0.60 -9.23
CA ASP A 26 2.54 0.42 -10.65
C ASP A 26 2.18 1.75 -11.37
N GLY A 27 2.95 2.80 -11.08
CA GLY A 27 2.78 4.10 -11.74
C GLY A 27 1.58 4.92 -11.25
N ALA A 28 0.96 4.55 -10.13
CA ALA A 28 -0.15 5.29 -9.54
C ALA A 28 -0.07 5.37 -8.02
N TRP A 29 -0.64 6.43 -7.46
CA TRP A 29 -0.92 6.53 -6.03
C TRP A 29 -2.08 5.60 -5.67
N ARG A 30 -1.86 4.74 -4.68
CA ARG A 30 -2.86 3.83 -4.13
C ARG A 30 -3.02 4.11 -2.64
N LYS A 31 -4.23 4.45 -2.21
CA LYS A 31 -4.54 4.67 -0.79
C LYS A 31 -4.57 3.32 -0.08
N PHE A 32 -4.07 3.23 1.13
CA PHE A 32 -4.29 2.05 1.96
C PHE A 32 -5.73 2.01 2.46
N HIS A 33 -6.29 0.80 2.55
CA HIS A 33 -7.66 0.67 3.03
C HIS A 33 -7.80 1.14 4.48
N ASP A 34 -8.88 1.87 4.72
CA ASP A 34 -9.21 2.60 5.94
C ASP A 34 -10.53 2.11 6.58
N ALA A 35 -11.02 0.91 6.25
CA ALA A 35 -12.26 0.38 6.85
C ALA A 35 -12.16 0.24 8.38
N ASN A 36 -10.96 -0.04 8.89
CA ASN A 36 -10.63 -0.09 10.30
C ASN A 36 -9.35 0.75 10.52
N ASP A 37 -9.23 1.44 11.66
CA ASP A 37 -8.08 2.33 11.92
C ASP A 37 -6.73 1.56 11.88
N ASP A 38 -6.72 0.32 12.37
CA ASP A 38 -5.53 -0.53 12.35
C ASP A 38 -5.11 -0.96 10.93
N ALA A 39 -6.04 -1.04 9.99
CA ALA A 39 -5.74 -1.49 8.63
C ALA A 39 -4.76 -0.55 7.93
N CYS A 40 -5.01 0.77 8.03
CA CYS A 40 -4.16 1.78 7.41
C CYS A 40 -2.73 1.76 8.00
N THR A 41 -2.61 1.62 9.32
CA THR A 41 -1.32 1.52 10.01
C THR A 41 -0.57 0.26 9.60
N ASN A 42 -1.24 -0.90 9.58
CA ASN A 42 -0.65 -2.18 9.18
C ASN A 42 -0.14 -2.15 7.74
N PHE A 43 -0.92 -1.61 6.79
CA PHE A 43 -0.47 -1.45 5.41
C PHE A 43 0.69 -0.47 5.28
N THR A 44 0.71 0.60 6.09
CA THR A 44 1.83 1.54 6.10
C THR A 44 3.12 0.86 6.56
N ILE A 45 3.05 0.00 7.58
CA ILE A 45 4.19 -0.80 8.06
C ILE A 45 4.67 -1.77 6.96
N LEU A 46 3.76 -2.51 6.32
CA LEU A 46 4.10 -3.44 5.23
C LEU A 46 4.73 -2.71 4.04
N GLY A 47 4.15 -1.58 3.64
CA GLY A 47 4.66 -0.75 2.55
C GLY A 47 6.03 -0.14 2.86
N ALA A 48 6.25 0.31 4.10
CA ALA A 48 7.54 0.82 4.57
C ALA A 48 8.61 -0.28 4.57
N HIS A 49 8.27 -1.46 5.10
CA HIS A 49 9.15 -2.62 5.07
C HIS A 49 9.52 -2.99 3.62
N ALA A 50 8.53 -3.15 2.75
CA ALA A 50 8.75 -3.51 1.35
C ALA A 50 9.63 -2.50 0.60
N LYS A 51 9.43 -1.21 0.86
CA LYS A 51 10.27 -0.14 0.29
C LYS A 51 11.70 -0.21 0.83
N GLN A 52 11.86 -0.33 2.14
CA GLN A 52 13.17 -0.35 2.80
C GLN A 52 14.03 -1.54 2.34
N THR A 53 13.43 -2.71 2.15
CA THR A 53 14.12 -3.92 1.69
C THR A 53 14.19 -4.04 0.17
N ASN A 54 13.59 -3.12 -0.57
CA ASN A 54 13.37 -3.24 -2.01
C ASN A 54 12.72 -4.60 -2.36
N SER A 55 11.75 -5.05 -1.56
CA SER A 55 11.01 -6.31 -1.75
C SER A 55 9.93 -6.17 -2.82
N ASN A 56 9.52 -7.31 -3.38
CA ASN A 56 8.33 -7.36 -4.24
C ASN A 56 7.06 -7.42 -3.38
N VAL A 57 5.98 -6.84 -3.90
CA VAL A 57 4.65 -6.93 -3.31
C VAL A 57 3.64 -7.47 -4.33
N ASN A 58 2.67 -8.21 -3.80
CA ASN A 58 1.43 -8.51 -4.49
C ASN A 58 0.30 -7.76 -3.79
N VAL A 59 -0.45 -6.95 -4.52
CA VAL A 59 -1.54 -6.14 -3.94
C VAL A 59 -2.85 -6.35 -4.67
N PHE A 60 -3.94 -6.44 -3.90
CA PHE A 60 -5.29 -6.34 -4.43
C PHE A 60 -5.75 -4.89 -4.35
N VAL A 61 -6.10 -4.34 -5.51
CA VAL A 61 -6.54 -2.96 -5.68
C VAL A 61 -7.99 -2.94 -6.12
N ASP A 62 -8.81 -2.27 -5.31
CA ASP A 62 -10.21 -1.97 -5.57
C ASP A 62 -10.37 -0.45 -5.73
N GLY A 63 -10.59 0.01 -6.96
CA GLY A 63 -10.50 1.42 -7.32
C GLY A 63 -9.08 1.98 -7.14
N ASP A 64 -8.94 2.94 -6.23
CA ASP A 64 -7.65 3.52 -5.82
C ASP A 64 -7.10 2.92 -4.52
N ARG A 65 -7.78 1.92 -3.93
CA ARG A 65 -7.46 1.41 -2.59
C ARG A 65 -6.80 0.03 -2.62
N VAL A 66 -5.74 -0.13 -1.83
CA VAL A 66 -5.14 -1.44 -1.53
C VAL A 66 -5.95 -2.12 -0.43
N LYS A 67 -6.63 -3.22 -0.74
CA LYS A 67 -7.38 -4.03 0.25
C LYS A 67 -6.57 -5.15 0.86
N GLU A 68 -5.58 -5.65 0.13
CA GLU A 68 -4.70 -6.74 0.53
C GLU A 68 -3.28 -6.49 0.01
N MET A 69 -2.28 -6.86 0.80
CA MET A 69 -0.86 -6.72 0.47
C MET A 69 -0.08 -7.89 1.06
N TYR A 70 0.70 -8.55 0.20
CA TYR A 70 1.70 -9.54 0.59
C TYR A 70 3.09 -9.05 0.21
N VAL A 71 4.04 -9.14 1.16
CA VAL A 71 5.44 -8.73 1.00
C VAL A 71 6.33 -9.98 1.06
N TRP A 72 7.30 -10.07 0.14
CA TRP A 72 8.23 -11.21 0.02
C TRP A 72 9.65 -10.83 0.41
#